data_AF-A0A916GRN3-F1
#
_entry.id   AF-A0A916GRN3-F1
#
_cell.length_a   1.000
_cell.length_b   1.000
_cell.length_c   1.000
_cell.angle_alpha   90.00
_cell.angle_beta   90.00
_cell.angle_gamma   90.00
#
_symmetry.space_group_name_H-M   'P 1'
#
loop_
_entity.id
_entity.type
_entity.pdbx_description
1 polymer ?
#
loop_
_entity_poly.entity_id
_entity_poly.type
_entity_poly.pdbx_seq_one_letter_code
_entity_poly.pdbx_strand_id
1 'polypeptide(L)'
;MPRTLATLAALSAALLAGCATVGTPPAPEAPPSAPPLPRTAEPPPPNVNLSGFPLPYRQGYADGCASASGPQRRDGARFSADANYRTGWQDGLALCRRR
;
A
#
# COMPACT_ATOMS: atom_id res chain seq x y z
N MET A 1 -6.93 -56.06 -38.50
CA MET A 1 -6.25 -55.23 -39.51
C MET A 1 -5.18 -54.40 -38.81
N PRO A 2 -3.96 -54.37 -39.36
CA PRO A 2 -2.76 -53.88 -38.68
C PRO A 2 -2.51 -52.38 -38.91
N ARG A 3 -1.69 -51.80 -38.02
CA ARG A 3 -0.69 -50.76 -38.32
C ARG A 3 -1.19 -49.51 -39.04
N THR A 4 -1.65 -48.53 -38.26
CA THR A 4 -1.57 -47.13 -38.67
C THR A 4 -0.85 -46.33 -37.59
N LEU A 5 0.37 -45.93 -37.93
CA LEU A 5 0.94 -44.63 -37.55
C LEU A 5 1.60 -44.56 -36.17
N ALA A 6 2.56 -45.45 -35.94
CA ALA A 6 3.80 -45.02 -35.34
C ALA A 6 4.49 -44.04 -36.31
N THR A 7 4.38 -42.73 -36.06
CA THR A 7 5.33 -41.66 -36.47
C THR A 7 4.70 -40.29 -36.22
N LEU A 8 5.15 -39.62 -35.16
CA LEU A 8 5.27 -38.18 -34.93
C LEU A 8 5.46 -38.06 -33.40
N ALA A 9 6.61 -38.47 -32.88
CA ALA A 9 7.78 -37.61 -32.81
C ALA A 9 7.47 -36.30 -32.05
N ALA A 10 8.12 -36.22 -30.90
CA ALA A 10 8.58 -35.01 -30.25
C ALA A 10 7.57 -34.22 -29.40
N LEU A 11 8.15 -33.64 -28.35
CA LEU A 11 7.63 -32.58 -27.49
C LEU A 11 6.88 -33.11 -26.27
N SER A 12 7.59 -33.73 -25.32
CA SER A 12 8.48 -33.02 -24.39
C SER A 12 7.74 -31.89 -23.66
N ALA A 13 7.26 -32.16 -22.46
CA ALA A 13 7.09 -31.13 -21.43
C ALA A 13 7.03 -31.79 -20.03
N ALA A 14 8.08 -32.53 -19.69
CA ALA A 14 8.42 -32.76 -18.28
C ALA A 14 8.89 -31.41 -17.69
N LEU A 15 7.96 -30.65 -17.13
CA LEU A 15 8.21 -29.35 -16.51
C LEU A 15 7.48 -29.28 -15.17
N LEU A 16 8.06 -29.91 -14.16
CA LEU A 16 7.83 -29.55 -12.76
C LEU A 16 9.22 -29.26 -12.15
N ALA A 17 9.77 -28.13 -12.57
CA ALA A 17 11.00 -27.54 -12.06
C ALA A 17 10.72 -26.83 -10.72
N GLY A 18 11.72 -26.86 -9.84
CA GLY A 18 11.60 -26.66 -8.40
C GLY A 18 11.20 -25.28 -7.91
N CYS A 19 10.52 -25.28 -6.76
CA CYS A 19 10.49 -24.14 -5.86
C CYS A 19 11.69 -24.25 -4.88
N ALA A 20 12.86 -23.78 -5.30
CA ALA A 20 13.91 -23.45 -4.35
C ALA A 20 13.56 -22.09 -3.73
N THR A 21 13.01 -22.12 -2.51
CA THR A 21 12.73 -20.92 -1.72
C THR A 21 14.05 -20.32 -1.26
N VAL A 22 14.61 -19.40 -2.05
CA VAL A 22 15.76 -18.58 -1.65
C VAL A 22 15.32 -17.69 -0.50
N GLY A 23 15.97 -17.86 0.64
CA GLY A 23 15.73 -17.08 1.85
C GLY A 23 15.85 -15.58 1.57
N THR A 24 14.82 -14.84 1.97
CA THR A 24 14.82 -13.38 1.98
C THR A 24 15.90 -12.90 2.96
N PRO A 25 16.88 -12.08 2.54
CA PRO A 25 17.74 -11.40 3.50
C PRO A 25 16.88 -10.49 4.38
N PRO A 26 17.19 -10.34 5.68
CA PRO A 26 16.43 -9.48 6.56
C PRO A 26 16.43 -8.05 6.01
N ALA A 27 15.23 -7.48 5.84
CA ALA A 27 15.06 -6.10 5.45
C ALA A 27 15.73 -5.19 6.51
N PRO A 28 16.40 -4.09 6.11
CA PRO A 28 16.92 -3.12 7.07
C PRO A 28 15.81 -2.68 8.02
N GLU A 29 16.05 -2.79 9.33
CA GLU A 29 15.13 -2.37 10.38
C GLU A 29 14.70 -0.92 10.13
N ALA A 30 13.44 -0.75 9.72
CA ALA A 30 12.80 0.55 9.79
C ALA A 30 12.80 0.99 11.26
N PRO A 31 13.17 2.25 11.57
CA PRO A 31 13.20 2.73 12.94
C PRO A 31 11.85 2.51 13.64
N PRO A 32 11.86 2.28 14.96
CA PRO A 32 10.67 1.87 15.71
C PRO A 32 9.53 2.85 15.44
N SER A 33 8.43 2.30 14.90
CA SER A 33 7.20 3.07 14.66
C SER A 33 6.76 3.69 15.98
N ALA A 34 6.72 5.02 16.02
CA ALA A 34 6.24 5.75 17.18
C ALA A 34 4.88 5.19 17.62
N PRO A 35 4.63 5.10 18.95
CA PRO A 35 3.38 4.56 19.47
C PRO A 35 2.17 5.29 18.85
N PRO A 36 1.06 4.60 18.57
CA PRO A 36 -0.12 5.22 17.98
C PRO A 36 -0.58 6.39 18.86
N LEU A 37 -0.58 7.59 18.29
CA LEU A 37 -1.13 8.75 18.98
C LEU A 37 -2.62 8.49 19.29
N PRO A 38 -3.14 9.00 20.42
CA PRO A 38 -4.57 8.93 20.73
C PRO A 38 -5.39 9.46 19.54
N ARG A 39 -6.53 8.83 19.21
CA ARG A 39 -7.36 9.20 18.04
C ARG A 39 -7.90 10.64 18.08
N THR A 40 -7.83 11.29 19.24
CA THR A 40 -8.20 12.69 19.49
C THR A 40 -7.01 13.64 19.47
N ALA A 41 -5.77 13.14 19.47
CA ALA A 41 -4.59 13.96 19.39
C ALA A 41 -4.41 14.46 17.95
N GLU A 42 -4.13 15.76 17.83
CA GLU A 42 -3.80 16.35 16.54
C GLU A 42 -2.46 15.75 16.05
N PRO A 43 -2.39 15.22 14.82
CA PRO A 43 -1.13 14.82 14.23
C PRO A 43 -0.15 16.00 14.26
N PRO A 44 1.17 15.76 14.41
CA PRO A 44 2.15 16.85 14.36
C PRO A 44 1.92 17.70 13.11
N PRO A 45 1.92 19.04 13.24
CA PRO A 45 1.50 19.91 12.17
C PRO A 45 2.38 19.64 10.96
N PRO A 46 1.79 19.31 9.81
CA PRO A 46 2.59 19.20 8.60
C PRO A 46 3.27 20.55 8.34
N ASN A 47 4.33 20.58 7.53
CA ASN A 47 4.90 21.82 6.96
C ASN A 47 3.91 22.56 6.02
N VAL A 48 2.61 22.36 6.22
CA VAL A 48 1.51 23.10 5.60
C VAL A 48 0.52 23.47 6.70
N ASN A 49 0.07 24.72 6.67
CA ASN A 49 -0.89 25.20 7.64
C ASN A 49 -2.28 24.63 7.31
N LEU A 50 -2.80 23.76 8.18
CA LEU A 50 -4.14 23.17 8.07
C LEU A 50 -5.18 23.88 8.95
N SER A 51 -4.83 25.01 9.57
CA SER A 51 -5.81 25.82 10.29
C SER A 51 -6.91 26.31 9.34
N GLY A 52 -8.16 26.25 9.79
CA GLY A 52 -9.34 26.55 8.96
C GLY A 52 -9.93 25.36 8.21
N PHE A 53 -9.21 24.24 8.07
CA PHE A 53 -9.78 23.01 7.51
C PHE A 53 -10.56 22.23 8.58
N PRO A 54 -11.70 21.59 8.22
CA PRO A 54 -12.49 20.81 9.16
C PRO A 54 -11.71 19.58 9.64
N LEU A 55 -12.01 19.10 10.85
CA LEU A 55 -11.30 17.98 11.46
C LEU A 55 -11.19 16.72 10.56
N PRO A 56 -12.25 16.28 9.85
CA PRO A 56 -12.14 15.12 8.96
C PRO A 56 -11.13 15.32 7.85
N TYR A 57 -11.01 16.54 7.30
CA TYR A 57 -10.00 16.84 6.29
C TYR A 57 -8.59 16.71 6.87
N ARG A 58 -8.32 17.26 8.06
CA ARG A 58 -6.99 17.18 8.70
C ARG A 58 -6.58 15.74 8.98
N GLN A 59 -7.53 14.92 9.43
CA GLN A 59 -7.32 13.48 9.66
C GLN A 59 -7.04 12.74 8.36
N GLY A 60 -7.85 12.98 7.32
CA GLY A 60 -7.62 12.44 5.98
C GLY A 60 -6.23 12.82 5.46
N TYR A 61 -5.85 14.08 5.60
CA TYR A 61 -4.56 14.61 5.17
C TYR A 61 -3.37 13.88 5.82
N ALA A 62 -3.42 13.68 7.14
CA ALA A 62 -2.38 12.94 7.86
C ALA A 62 -2.28 11.49 7.38
N ASP A 63 -3.41 10.80 7.22
CA ASP A 63 -3.46 9.42 6.69
C ASP A 63 -2.96 9.33 5.24
N GLY A 64 -3.27 10.35 4.43
CA GLY A 64 -2.78 10.50 3.06
C GLY A 64 -1.26 10.61 3.00
N CYS A 65 -0.68 11.47 3.84
CA CYS A 65 0.78 11.57 3.95
C CYS A 65 1.42 10.28 4.48
N ALA A 66 0.80 9.60 5.45
CA ALA A 66 1.27 8.30 5.92
C ALA A 66 1.23 7.21 4.83
N SER A 67 0.39 7.38 3.80
CA SER A 67 0.30 6.51 2.63
C SER A 67 1.33 6.83 1.53
N ALA A 68 2.10 7.91 1.67
CA ALA A 68 3.03 8.36 0.62
C ALA A 68 4.28 7.49 0.51
N SER A 69 4.79 6.99 1.65
CA SER A 69 6.06 6.25 1.75
C SER A 69 5.89 4.75 2.01
N GLY A 70 4.66 4.21 1.90
CA GLY A 70 4.39 2.82 2.26
C GLY A 70 3.00 2.33 1.88
N PRO A 71 2.47 1.31 2.59
CA PRO A 71 1.15 0.76 2.30
C PRO A 71 0.08 1.83 2.52
N GLN A 72 -1.02 1.70 1.78
CA GLN A 72 -2.15 2.60 1.90
C GLN A 72 -2.71 2.61 3.33
N ARG A 73 -2.64 3.78 3.99
CA ARG A 73 -3.21 4.06 5.31
C ARG A 73 -4.44 4.96 5.13
N ARG A 74 -5.63 4.42 5.38
CA ARG A 74 -6.87 5.20 5.47
C ARG A 74 -7.90 4.46 6.32
N ASP A 75 -8.79 5.21 6.96
CA ASP A 75 -10.05 4.71 7.48
C ASP A 75 -11.01 4.48 6.31
N GLY A 76 -11.27 3.21 5.97
CA GLY A 76 -12.12 2.85 4.84
C GLY A 76 -13.57 3.34 4.97
N ALA A 77 -14.13 3.31 6.19
CA ALA A 77 -15.49 3.76 6.43
C ALA A 77 -15.60 5.26 6.18
N ARG A 78 -14.68 6.05 6.74
CA ARG A 78 -14.66 7.51 6.55
C ARG A 78 -14.31 7.90 5.13
N PHE A 79 -13.41 7.17 4.46
CA PHE A 79 -13.10 7.41 3.06
C PHE A 79 -14.32 7.25 2.14
N SER A 80 -15.23 6.33 2.49
CA SER A 80 -16.46 6.14 1.74
C SER A 80 -17.53 7.19 2.07
N ALA A 81 -17.71 7.51 3.36
CA ALA A 81 -18.84 8.27 3.87
C ALA A 81 -18.59 9.79 4.02
N ASP A 82 -17.35 10.24 4.20
CA ASP A 82 -17.00 11.63 4.46
C ASP A 82 -16.15 12.21 3.32
N ALA A 83 -16.74 13.15 2.57
CA ALA A 83 -16.07 13.80 1.45
C ALA A 83 -14.86 14.63 1.91
N ASN A 84 -14.91 15.28 3.07
CA ASN A 84 -13.79 16.09 3.58
C ASN A 84 -12.61 15.19 3.93
N TYR A 85 -12.87 14.04 4.57
CA TYR A 85 -11.82 13.06 4.86
C TYR A 85 -11.20 12.50 3.56
N ARG A 86 -12.03 12.13 2.59
CA ARG A 86 -11.57 11.61 1.30
C ARG A 86 -10.71 12.62 0.54
N THR A 87 -11.14 13.88 0.48
CA THR A 87 -10.37 14.97 -0.16
C THR A 87 -9.05 15.19 0.58
N GLY A 88 -9.08 15.33 1.90
CA GLY A 88 -7.87 15.48 2.71
C GLY A 88 -6.86 14.36 2.46
N TRP A 89 -7.32 13.11 2.40
CA TRP A 89 -6.47 11.95 2.10
C TRP A 89 -5.81 12.02 0.72
N GLN A 90 -6.55 12.41 -0.31
CA GLN A 90 -6.00 12.55 -1.66
C GLN A 90 -4.95 13.68 -1.71
N ASP A 91 -5.24 14.82 -1.09
CA ASP A 91 -4.34 15.98 -1.05
C ASP A 91 -3.06 15.69 -0.27
N GLY A 92 -3.18 15.02 0.89
CA GLY A 92 -2.05 14.58 1.69
C GLY A 92 -1.15 13.61 0.92
N LEU A 93 -1.74 12.61 0.25
CA LEU A 93 -0.99 11.67 -0.58
C LEU A 93 -0.25 12.38 -1.72
N ALA A 94 -0.93 13.27 -2.44
CA ALA A 94 -0.38 13.99 -3.59
C ALA A 94 0.74 14.97 -3.19
N LEU A 95 0.63 15.63 -2.03
CA LEU A 95 1.68 16.53 -1.56
C LEU A 95 2.89 15.74 -1.04
N CYS A 96 2.67 14.76 -0.18
CA CYS A 96 3.76 14.04 0.48
C CYS A 96 4.49 13.06 -0.44
N ARG A 97 3.89 12.60 -1.55
CA ARG A 97 4.63 11.86 -2.59
C ARG A 97 5.61 12.70 -3.40
N ARG A 98 5.45 14.02 -3.39
CA ARG A 98 6.32 14.96 -4.12
C ARG A 98 7.46 15.53 -3.26
N ARG A 99 7.51 15.16 -1.98
CA ARG A 99 8.63 15.45 -1.07
C ARG A 99 9.59 14.28 -1.06
#